data_AF-X0UTX1-F1
#
_entry.id   AF-X0UTX1-F1
#
_cell.length_a   1.000
_cell.length_b   1.000
_cell.length_c   1.000
_cell.angle_alpha   90.00
_cell.angle_beta   90.00
_cell.angle_gamma   90.00
#
_symmetry.space_group_name_H-M   'P 1'
#
loop_
_entity.id
_entity.type
_entity.pdbx_description
1 polymer ?
#
loop_
_entity_poly.entity_id
_entity_poly.type
_entity_poly.pdbx_seq_one_letter_code
_entity_poly.pdbx_strand_id
1 'polypeptide(L)' 'MGLMKKDHILKDGSKIAIIGGGPAGSLFAHFAQKWSTQKDIDVSVTIFDGKDFLQREPKGCNLCAGVIAE' A
#
# COMPACT_ATOMS: atom_id res chain seq x y z
N MET A 1 -3.74 11.46 -31.13
CA MET A 1 -2.87 12.08 -30.10
C MET A 1 -2.84 11.15 -28.88
N GLY A 2 -2.04 10.08 -28.93
CA GLY A 2 -2.02 9.05 -27.89
C GLY A 2 -1.28 9.52 -26.65
N LEU A 3 -1.89 9.35 -25.47
CA LEU A 3 -1.28 9.63 -24.17
C LEU A 3 0.01 8.81 -24.03
N MET A 4 1.16 9.46 -24.11
CA MET A 4 2.43 8.91 -23.65
C MET A 4 2.25 8.51 -22.18
N LYS A 5 2.21 7.20 -21.88
CA LYS A 5 2.36 6.72 -20.51
C LYS A 5 3.75 7.14 -20.06
N LYS A 6 3.83 8.16 -19.19
CA LYS A 6 5.06 8.40 -18.44
C LYS A 6 5.25 7.22 -17.50
N ASP A 7 6.40 6.58 -17.58
CA ASP A 7 6.80 5.59 -16.57
C ASP A 7 6.98 6.32 -15.24
N HIS A 8 6.11 6.00 -14.29
CA HIS A 8 6.20 6.51 -12.93
C HIS A 8 7.17 5.65 -12.13
N ILE A 9 8.47 5.91 -12.34
CA ILE A 9 9.55 5.24 -11.61
C ILE A 9 9.67 5.89 -10.22
N LEU A 10 9.62 5.05 -9.18
CA LEU A 10 9.94 5.47 -7.81
C LEU A 10 11.43 5.78 -7.69
N LYS A 11 11.74 6.93 -7.12
CA LYS A 11 13.11 7.41 -6.83
C LYS A 11 13.34 7.41 -5.32
N ASP A 12 14.59 7.54 -4.92
CA ASP A 12 14.93 7.82 -3.51
C ASP A 12 14.16 9.03 -2.96
N GLY A 13 13.63 8.88 -1.76
CA GLY A 13 12.74 9.85 -1.09
C GLY A 13 11.31 9.93 -1.64
N SER A 14 10.88 8.98 -2.50
CA SER A 14 9.51 9.00 -3.05
C SER A 14 8.46 8.80 -1.96
N LYS A 15 7.31 9.44 -2.13
CA LYS A 15 6.17 9.32 -1.22
C LYS A 15 5.01 8.60 -1.90
N ILE A 16 4.47 7.60 -1.23
CA ILE A 16 3.39 6.76 -1.72
C ILE A 16 2.19 6.94 -0.80
N ALA A 17 1.07 7.40 -1.37
CA ALA A 17 -0.23 7.40 -0.70
C ALA A 17 -1.06 6.21 -1.20
N ILE A 18 -1.51 5.36 -0.28
CA ILE A 18 -2.36 4.22 -0.57
C ILE A 18 -3.75 4.51 -0.04
N ILE A 19 -4.78 4.41 -0.88
CA ILE A 19 -6.18 4.60 -0.49
C ILE A 19 -6.81 3.22 -0.28
N GLY A 20 -7.08 2.89 0.99
CA GLY A 20 -7.59 1.60 1.45
C GLY A 20 -6.50 0.70 2.04
N GLY A 21 -6.62 0.38 3.32
CA GLY A 21 -5.79 -0.55 4.09
C GLY A 21 -6.30 -2.00 4.10
N GLY A 22 -7.17 -2.37 3.15
CA GLY A 22 -7.54 -3.76 2.89
C GLY A 22 -6.35 -4.62 2.47
N PRO A 23 -6.56 -5.92 2.13
CA PRO A 23 -5.47 -6.84 1.83
C PRO A 23 -4.56 -6.34 0.70
N ALA A 24 -5.13 -5.80 -0.37
CA ALA A 24 -4.38 -5.27 -1.50
C ALA A 24 -3.48 -4.08 -1.12
N GLY A 25 -4.01 -3.09 -0.40
CA GLY A 25 -3.25 -1.91 0.00
C GLY A 25 -2.16 -2.22 1.02
N SER A 26 -2.47 -3.07 2.00
CA SER A 26 -1.51 -3.50 3.03
C SER A 26 -0.38 -4.35 2.44
N LEU A 27 -0.69 -5.30 1.55
CA LEU A 27 0.34 -6.08 0.84
C LEU A 27 1.17 -5.20 -0.09
N PHE A 28 0.53 -4.26 -0.81
CA PHE A 28 1.29 -3.31 -1.62
C PHE A 28 2.26 -2.49 -0.76
N ALA A 29 1.83 -1.99 0.40
CA ALA A 29 2.70 -1.27 1.33
C ALA A 29 3.90 -2.13 1.77
N HIS A 30 3.63 -3.38 2.15
CA HIS A 30 4.66 -4.35 2.55
C HIS A 30 5.69 -4.58 1.44
N PHE A 31 5.22 -4.93 0.24
CA PHE A 31 6.11 -5.19 -0.89
C PHE A 31 6.83 -3.93 -1.35
N ALA A 32 6.18 -2.76 -1.39
CA ALA A 32 6.82 -1.51 -1.77
C ALA A 32 8.03 -1.21 -0.87
N GLN A 33 7.89 -1.38 0.45
CA GLN A 33 9.00 -1.22 1.40
C GLN A 33 10.07 -2.32 1.27
N LYS A 34 9.66 -3.57 1.07
CA LYS A 34 10.59 -4.70 0.85
C LYS A 34 11.46 -4.46 -0.38
N TRP A 35 10.85 -4.07 -1.49
CA TRP A 35 11.56 -3.80 -2.74
C TRP A 35 12.37 -2.50 -2.68
N SER A 36 11.92 -1.45 -1.99
CA SER A 36 12.69 -0.21 -1.83
C SER A 36 13.99 -0.48 -1.08
N THR A 37 13.92 -1.26 0.00
CA THR A 37 15.08 -1.70 0.78
C THR A 37 16.05 -2.50 -0.08
N GLN A 38 15.56 -3.45 -0.88
CA GLN A 38 16.40 -4.23 -1.79
C GLN A 38 17.03 -3.40 -2.92
N LYS A 39 16.44 -2.25 -3.24
CA LYS A 39 16.91 -1.32 -4.28
C LYS A 39 17.74 -0.17 -3.72
N ASP A 40 17.99 -0.15 -2.41
CA ASP A 40 18.72 0.92 -1.72
C ASP A 40 18.12 2.32 -1.98
N ILE A 41 16.78 2.40 -1.95
CA ILE A 41 16.05 3.68 -2.03
C ILE A 41 15.11 3.81 -0.82
N ASP A 42 15.05 5.01 -0.26
CA ASP A 42 14.07 5.36 0.74
C ASP A 42 12.72 5.67 0.07
N VAL A 43 11.65 5.04 0.57
CA VAL A 43 10.28 5.41 0.18
C VAL A 43 9.42 5.54 1.43
N SER A 44 8.68 6.63 1.51
CA SER A 44 7.71 6.85 2.58
C SER A 44 6.34 6.38 2.14
N VAL A 45 5.74 5.43 2.87
CA VAL A 45 4.40 4.90 2.58
C VAL A 45 3.40 5.38 3.61
N THR A 46 2.26 5.89 3.18
CA THR A 46 1.13 6.27 4.04
C THR A 46 -0.15 5.63 3.54
N ILE A 47 -0.82 4.87 4.41
CA ILE A 47 -2.11 4.24 4.13
C ILE A 47 -3.22 5.11 4.72
N PHE A 48 -4.18 5.49 3.89
CA PHE A 48 -5.41 6.15 4.29
C PHE A 48 -6.56 5.14 4.21
N ASP A 49 -7.19 4.83 5.34
CA ASP A 49 -8.40 4.02 5.38
C ASP A 49 -9.50 4.80 6.13
N GLY A 50 -10.76 4.58 5.73
CA GLY A 50 -11.92 5.13 6.44
C GLY A 50 -12.34 4.29 7.64
N LYS A 51 -11.74 3.11 7.83
CA LYS A 51 -11.94 2.24 8.98
C LYS A 51 -11.05 2.66 10.13
N ASP A 52 -11.60 2.60 11.33
CA ASP A 52 -10.81 2.59 12.55
C ASP A 52 -10.44 1.14 12.89
N PHE A 53 -9.17 0.78 12.72
CA PHE A 53 -8.69 -0.57 13.03
C PHE A 53 -8.55 -0.83 14.55
N LEU A 54 -8.64 0.20 15.39
CA LEU A 54 -8.74 0.03 16.84
C LEU A 54 -10.17 -0.34 17.28
N GLN A 55 -11.14 -0.13 16.39
CA GLN A 55 -12.52 -0.53 16.63
C GLN A 55 -12.66 -2.05 16.52
N ARG A 56 -13.13 -2.69 17.60
CA ARG A 56 -13.50 -4.11 17.58
C ARG A 56 -14.71 -4.35 16.68
N GLU A 57 -14.95 -5.62 16.34
CA GLU A 57 -16.09 -6.08 15.56
C GLU A 57 -16.00 -5.74 14.05
N PRO A 58 -16.92 -6.24 13.19
CA PRO A 58 -16.89 -6.08 11.73
C PRO A 58 -16.63 -4.68 11.20
N LYS A 59 -16.93 -3.64 12.00
CA LYS A 59 -16.72 -2.23 11.64
C LYS A 59 -15.24 -1.87 11.48
N GLY A 60 -14.35 -2.44 12.29
CA GLY A 60 -12.89 -2.23 12.17
C GLY A 60 -12.18 -3.28 11.31
N CYS A 61 -12.88 -4.32 10.87
CA CYS A 61 -12.32 -5.36 10.00
C CYS A 61 -12.54 -5.04 8.51
N ASN A 62 -11.66 -5.53 7.64
CA ASN A 62 -11.84 -5.48 6.18
C ASN A 62 -12.85 -6.52 5.64
N LEU A 63 -13.44 -7.33 6.54
CA LEU A 63 -14.42 -8.40 6.23
C LEU A 63 -13.91 -9.45 5.25
N CYS A 64 -12.59 -9.62 5.14
CA CYS A 64 -12.02 -10.62 4.27
C CYS A 64 -12.10 -12.00 4.95
N ALA A 65 -12.87 -12.92 4.37
CA ALA A 65 -13.02 -14.30 4.86
C ALA A 65 -11.98 -15.28 4.26
N GLY A 66 -10.95 -14.75 3.59
CA GLY A 66 -9.98 -15.53 2.83
C GLY A 66 -8.67 -15.80 3.57
N VAL A 67 -7.91 -16.78 3.07
CA VAL A 67 -6.53 -17.02 3.51
C VAL A 67 -5.65 -15.90 2.95
N ILE A 68 -4.89 -15.25 3.83
CA ILE A 68 -3.81 -14.33 3.46
C ILE A 68 -2.53 -15.17 3.40
N ALA A 69 -1.82 -15.13 2.27
CA ALA A 69 -0.52 -15.77 2.12
C ALA A 69 0.47 -14.77 1.48
N GLU A 70 1.71 -14.77 1.99
CA GLU A 70 2.85 -14.02 1.43
C GLU A 70 3.66 -14.91 0.48
#